data_AF-A0A2S2PM92-F1
#
_entry.id   AF-A0A2S2PM92-F1
#
_cell.length_a   1.000
_cell.length_b   1.000
_cell.length_c   1.000
_cell.angle_alpha   90.00
_cell.angle_beta   90.00
_cell.angle_gamma   90.00
#
_symmetry.space_group_name_H-M   'P 1'
#
loop_
_entity.id
_entity.type
_entity.pdbx_description
1 polymer ?
#
loop_
_entity_poly.entity_id
_entity_poly.type
_entity_poly.pdbx_seq_one_letter_code
_entity_poly.pdbx_strand_id
1 'polypeptide(L)'
;MTSEKVEEKYFDELVASLIPIETELAERRSTFFGGDKPNMVDYMIWPWFERLDSIDPYTQGKFVIPFNDKFPKLAKWKNLMIVDKAVAPYYLTPEKHAEHFTKRKAGLPAYDI
;
A
#
# COMPACT_ATOMS: atom_id res chain seq x y z
N MET A 1 -11.80 22.85 11.32
CA MET A 1 -11.04 21.63 11.68
C MET A 1 -9.59 21.89 11.25
N THR A 2 -8.59 21.65 12.09
CA THR A 2 -7.18 21.85 11.70
C THR A 2 -6.76 20.80 10.66
N SER A 3 -5.76 21.09 9.82
CA SER A 3 -5.26 20.15 8.78
C SER A 3 -4.92 18.78 9.37
N GLU A 4 -4.30 18.76 10.56
CA GLU A 4 -3.90 17.52 11.22
C GLU A 4 -5.08 16.62 11.61
N LYS A 5 -6.17 17.19 12.14
CA LYS A 5 -7.37 16.42 12.51
C LYS A 5 -8.07 15.84 11.28
N VAL A 6 -7.92 16.50 10.13
CA VAL A 6 -8.45 16.03 8.86
C VAL A 6 -7.59 14.87 8.33
N GLU A 7 -6.26 14.98 8.40
CA GLU A 7 -5.32 13.90 8.03
C GLU A 7 -5.52 12.63 8.86
N GLU A 8 -5.64 12.78 10.18
CA GLU A 8 -5.86 11.64 11.10
C GLU A 8 -7.16 10.91 10.77
N LYS A 9 -8.26 11.66 10.59
CA LYS A 9 -9.55 11.09 10.19
C LYS A 9 -9.43 10.28 8.88
N TYR A 10 -8.78 10.84 7.86
CA TYR A 10 -8.64 10.14 6.57
C TYR A 10 -7.71 8.93 6.65
N PHE A 11 -6.67 8.99 7.49
CA PHE A 11 -5.81 7.85 7.74
C PHE A 11 -6.59 6.71 8.42
N ASP A 12 -7.42 7.03 9.41
CA ASP A 12 -8.28 6.04 10.08
C ASP A 12 -9.31 5.43 9.11
N GLU A 13 -9.93 6.24 8.25
CA GLU A 13 -10.84 5.77 7.20
C GLU A 13 -10.12 4.83 6.20
N LEU A 14 -8.88 5.17 5.81
CA LEU A 14 -8.04 4.33 4.97
C LEU A 14 -7.75 2.99 5.65
N VAL A 15 -7.29 3.01 6.91
CA VAL A 15 -6.99 1.78 7.67
C VAL A 15 -8.25 0.93 7.83
N ALA A 16 -9.41 1.54 8.11
CA ALA A 16 -10.68 0.81 8.19
C ALA A 16 -11.07 0.17 6.86
N SER A 17 -10.79 0.81 5.73
CA SER A 17 -11.08 0.27 4.39
C SER A 17 -10.28 -0.99 4.04
N LEU A 18 -9.15 -1.24 4.71
CA LEU A 18 -8.34 -2.45 4.50
C LEU A 18 -8.89 -3.67 5.24
N ILE A 19 -9.73 -3.48 6.27
CA ILE A 19 -10.34 -4.57 7.05
C ILE A 19 -11.09 -5.56 6.14
N PRO A 20 -12.06 -5.15 5.30
CA PRO A 20 -12.77 -6.09 4.44
C PRO A 20 -11.84 -6.79 3.43
N ILE A 21 -10.74 -6.15 3.03
CA ILE A 21 -9.79 -6.74 2.08
C ILE A 21 -8.95 -7.84 2.76
N GLU A 22 -8.51 -7.64 4.00
CA GLU A 22 -7.87 -8.66 4.83
C GLU A 22 -8.82 -9.83 5.10
N THR A 23 -10.08 -9.54 5.46
CA THR A 23 -11.11 -10.56 5.70
C THR A 23 -11.35 -11.40 4.44
N GLU A 24 -11.52 -10.76 3.28
CA GLU A 24 -11.73 -11.46 2.01
C GLU A 24 -10.56 -12.41 1.69
N LEU A 25 -9.32 -11.97 1.85
CA LEU A 25 -8.15 -12.83 1.61
C LEU A 25 -8.11 -14.01 2.59
N ALA A 26 -8.47 -13.78 3.86
CA ALA A 26 -8.55 -14.83 4.87
C ALA A 26 -9.65 -15.86 4.54
N GLU A 27 -10.82 -15.40 4.08
CA GLU A 27 -11.96 -16.26 3.72
C GLU A 27 -11.68 -17.11 2.47
N ARG A 28 -10.96 -16.58 1.49
CA ARG A 28 -10.51 -17.33 0.31
C ARG A 28 -9.55 -18.47 0.64
N ARG A 29 -8.90 -18.44 1.81
CA ARG A 29 -7.95 -19.46 2.29
C ARG A 29 -6.84 -19.80 1.29
N SER A 30 -6.43 -18.82 0.49
CA SER A 30 -5.41 -18.95 -0.54
C SER A 30 -4.28 -17.94 -0.29
N THR A 31 -3.20 -18.06 -1.07
CA THR A 31 -2.02 -17.20 -0.92
C THR A 31 -2.23 -15.83 -1.56
N PHE A 32 -2.94 -15.81 -2.70
CA PHE A 32 -3.29 -14.63 -3.48
C PHE A 32 -4.80 -14.54 -3.61
N PHE A 33 -5.33 -13.36 -3.94
CA PHE A 33 -6.76 -13.23 -4.24
C PHE A 33 -7.16 -14.12 -5.43
N GLY A 34 -6.26 -14.31 -6.39
CA GLY A 34 -6.40 -15.23 -7.51
C GLY A 34 -6.24 -16.72 -7.21
N GLY A 35 -5.93 -17.11 -5.97
CA GLY A 35 -5.67 -18.50 -5.57
C GLY A 35 -4.21 -18.78 -5.26
N ASP A 36 -3.64 -19.81 -5.90
CA ASP A 36 -2.24 -20.23 -5.65
C ASP A 36 -1.20 -19.33 -6.33
N LYS A 37 -1.63 -18.52 -7.32
CA LYS A 37 -0.80 -17.58 -8.06
C LYS A 37 -1.54 -16.24 -8.18
N PRO A 38 -0.81 -15.11 -8.32
CA PRO A 38 -1.45 -13.83 -8.60
C PRO A 38 -2.26 -13.90 -9.89
N ASN A 39 -3.45 -13.33 -9.87
CA ASN A 39 -4.29 -13.20 -11.05
C ASN A 39 -4.86 -11.78 -11.14
N MET A 40 -5.88 -11.57 -11.97
CA MET A 40 -6.42 -10.26 -12.31
C MET A 40 -6.68 -9.37 -11.09
N VAL A 41 -7.30 -9.91 -10.04
CA VAL A 41 -7.61 -9.14 -8.83
C VAL A 41 -6.33 -8.64 -8.16
N ASP A 42 -5.32 -9.49 -8.00
CA ASP A 42 -4.05 -9.13 -7.37
C ASP A 42 -3.35 -8.00 -8.13
N TYR A 43 -3.24 -8.12 -9.45
CA TYR A 43 -2.59 -7.11 -10.28
C TYR A 43 -3.37 -5.81 -10.36
N MET A 44 -4.70 -5.87 -10.35
CA MET A 44 -5.52 -4.67 -10.37
C MET A 44 -5.30 -3.87 -9.10
N ILE A 45 -5.31 -4.50 -7.91
CA ILE A 45 -5.18 -3.76 -6.64
C ILE A 45 -3.73 -3.40 -6.28
N TRP A 46 -2.75 -4.11 -6.85
CA TRP A 46 -1.32 -3.97 -6.51
C TRP A 46 -0.79 -2.52 -6.50
N PRO A 47 -1.06 -1.67 -7.51
CA PRO A 47 -0.46 -0.33 -7.57
C PRO A 47 -0.81 0.53 -6.35
N TRP A 48 -2.00 0.35 -5.76
CA TRP A 48 -2.38 1.08 -4.56
C TRP A 48 -1.68 0.52 -3.32
N PHE A 49 -1.59 -0.80 -3.18
CA PHE A 49 -0.89 -1.44 -2.07
C PHE A 49 0.61 -1.13 -2.03
N GLU A 50 1.26 -1.10 -3.20
CA GLU A 50 2.65 -0.67 -3.32
C GLU A 50 2.88 0.74 -2.77
N ARG A 51 1.92 1.64 -2.99
CA ARG A 51 2.02 3.05 -2.54
C ARG A 51 1.67 3.24 -1.06
N LEU A 52 0.94 2.31 -0.43
CA LEU A 52 0.57 2.43 0.98
C LEU A 52 1.80 2.54 1.90
N ASP A 53 2.86 1.80 1.59
CA ASP A 53 4.09 1.82 2.38
C ASP A 53 4.81 3.18 2.32
N SER A 54 4.58 3.98 1.27
CA SER A 54 5.18 5.32 1.16
C SER A 54 4.61 6.33 2.16
N ILE A 55 3.47 6.03 2.80
CA ILE A 55 2.86 6.91 3.80
C ILE A 55 3.81 7.14 4.98
N ASP A 56 4.54 6.12 5.42
CA ASP A 56 5.51 6.24 6.52
C ASP A 56 6.63 7.25 6.18
N PRO A 57 7.47 7.04 5.15
CA PRO A 57 8.52 8.00 4.80
C PRO A 57 7.96 9.38 4.38
N TYR A 58 6.78 9.45 3.76
CA TYR A 58 6.15 10.72 3.39
C TYR A 58 5.71 11.55 4.61
N THR A 59 5.21 10.88 5.65
CA THR A 59 4.69 11.52 6.88
C THR A 59 5.71 11.54 8.01
N GLN A 60 6.92 11.03 7.76
CA GLN A 60 8.02 10.93 8.72
C GLN A 60 7.62 10.12 9.97
N GLY A 61 6.98 8.97 9.77
CA GLY A 61 6.56 8.09 10.86
C GLY A 61 5.29 8.51 11.60
N LYS A 62 4.65 9.63 11.23
CA LYS A 62 3.37 10.04 11.83
C LYS A 62 2.26 9.02 11.57
N PHE A 63 2.24 8.46 10.36
CA PHE A 63 1.24 7.48 9.94
C PHE A 63 1.91 6.25 9.36
N VAL A 64 1.56 5.07 9.89
CA VAL A 64 2.11 3.78 9.46
C VAL A 64 0.98 2.77 9.35
N ILE A 65 0.80 2.16 8.17
CA ILE A 65 -0.22 1.13 7.99
C ILE A 65 0.12 -0.08 8.88
N PRO A 66 -0.79 -0.53 9.76
CA PRO A 66 -0.49 -1.56 10.75
C PRO A 66 -0.53 -2.98 10.14
N PHE A 67 0.21 -3.23 9.06
CA PHE A 67 0.24 -4.51 8.35
C PHE A 67 0.60 -5.69 9.25
N ASN A 68 1.59 -5.52 10.13
CA ASN A 68 2.07 -6.63 10.98
C ASN A 68 1.11 -6.99 12.13
N ASP A 69 0.23 -6.07 12.52
CA ASP A 69 -0.68 -6.26 13.66
C ASP A 69 -2.10 -6.56 13.19
N LYS A 70 -2.66 -5.68 12.35
CA LYS A 70 -4.06 -5.78 11.91
C LYS A 70 -4.27 -6.53 10.61
N PHE A 71 -3.26 -6.57 9.74
CA PHE A 71 -3.40 -7.12 8.38
C PHE A 71 -2.32 -8.15 8.00
N PRO A 72 -2.10 -9.19 8.82
CA PRO A 72 -0.99 -10.13 8.60
C PRO A 72 -1.10 -10.92 7.30
N LYS A 73 -2.31 -11.18 6.77
CA LYS A 73 -2.48 -11.86 5.48
C LYS A 73 -2.11 -10.92 4.33
N LEU A 74 -2.56 -9.67 4.36
CA LEU A 74 -2.16 -8.66 3.38
C LEU A 74 -0.67 -8.37 3.45
N ALA A 75 -0.06 -8.35 4.65
CA ALA A 75 1.39 -8.21 4.81
C ALA A 75 2.14 -9.33 4.06
N LYS A 76 1.72 -10.58 4.26
CA LYS A 76 2.30 -11.74 3.55
C LYS A 76 2.07 -11.66 2.05
N TRP A 77 0.84 -11.38 1.62
CA TRP A 77 0.48 -11.25 0.21
C TRP A 77 1.31 -10.16 -0.49
N LYS A 78 1.45 -8.99 0.13
CA LYS A 78 2.26 -7.88 -0.39
C LYS A 78 3.71 -8.30 -0.61
N ASN A 79 4.33 -8.95 0.37
CA ASN A 79 5.71 -9.42 0.26
C ASN A 79 5.91 -10.41 -0.89
N LEU A 80 4.89 -11.24 -1.18
CA LEU A 80 4.92 -12.15 -2.32
C LEU A 80 4.70 -11.44 -3.65
N MET A 81 3.85 -10.41 -3.69
CA MET A 81 3.65 -9.60 -4.88
C MET A 81 4.90 -8.81 -5.27
N ILE A 82 5.69 -8.28 -4.31
CA ILE A 82 6.96 -7.56 -4.61
C ILE A 82 7.91 -8.42 -5.45
N VAL A 83 7.98 -9.72 -5.18
CA VAL A 83 8.89 -10.66 -5.86
C VAL A 83 8.24 -11.37 -7.04
N ASP A 84 6.97 -11.07 -7.36
CA ASP A 84 6.30 -11.64 -8.52
C ASP A 84 6.96 -11.17 -9.83
N LYS A 85 6.96 -12.04 -10.85
CA LYS A 85 7.63 -11.80 -12.12
C LYS A 85 7.07 -10.58 -12.89
N ALA A 86 5.76 -10.33 -12.80
CA ALA A 86 5.13 -9.20 -13.49
C ALA A 86 5.29 -7.90 -12.71
N VAL A 87 5.40 -7.97 -11.38
CA VAL A 87 5.50 -6.80 -10.50
C VAL A 87 6.94 -6.33 -10.32
N ALA A 88 7.87 -7.23 -10.01
CA ALA A 88 9.24 -6.89 -9.61
C ALA A 88 9.98 -5.93 -10.57
N PRO A 89 9.83 -6.05 -11.92
CA PRO A 89 10.49 -5.12 -12.84
C PRO A 89 9.98 -3.67 -12.77
N TYR A 90 8.78 -3.45 -12.24
CA TYR A 90 8.12 -2.15 -12.15
C TYR A 90 8.00 -1.64 -10.72
N TYR A 91 8.41 -2.44 -9.74
CA TYR A 91 8.35 -2.09 -8.33
C TYR A 91 9.20 -0.85 -8.04
N LEU A 92 8.62 0.10 -7.30
CA LEU A 92 9.30 1.26 -6.75
C LEU A 92 9.29 1.18 -5.23
N THR A 93 10.40 1.57 -4.60
CA THR A 93 10.50 1.54 -3.14
C THR A 93 9.57 2.59 -2.51
N PRO A 94 9.19 2.40 -1.23
CA PRO A 94 8.40 3.38 -0.49
C PRO A 94 8.99 4.80 -0.52
N GLU A 95 10.32 4.91 -0.47
CA GLU A 95 11.05 6.18 -0.50
C GLU A 95 10.90 6.90 -1.84
N LYS A 96 10.97 6.17 -2.97
CA LYS A 96 10.76 6.76 -4.30
C LYS A 96 9.35 7.31 -4.47
N HIS A 97 8.34 6.57 -4.02
CA HIS A 97 6.95 7.05 -4.03
C HIS A 97 6.77 8.28 -3.14
N ALA A 98 7.34 8.28 -1.93
CA ALA A 98 7.28 9.41 -1.01
C ALA A 98 7.99 10.65 -1.55
N GLU A 99 9.16 10.48 -2.19
CA GLU A 99 9.88 11.55 -2.87
C GLU A 99 9.03 12.17 -3.98
N HIS A 100 8.43 11.33 -4.84
CA HIS A 100 7.54 11.79 -5.90
C HIS A 100 6.34 12.58 -5.34
N PHE A 101 5.69 12.10 -4.28
CA PHE A 101 4.56 12.82 -3.65
C PHE A 101 4.98 14.17 -3.07
N THR A 102 6.14 14.22 -2.40
CA THR A 102 6.70 15.45 -1.84
C THR A 102 6.97 16.47 -2.94
N LYS A 103 7.67 16.06 -3.99
CA LYS A 103 8.02 16.88 -5.15
C LYS A 103 6.78 17.37 -5.92
N ARG A 104 5.80 16.48 -6.14
CA ARG A 104 4.53 16.82 -6.78
C ARG A 104 3.75 17.86 -5.96
N LYS A 105 3.68 17.71 -4.64
CA LYS A 105 3.01 18.68 -3.75
C LYS A 105 3.69 20.04 -3.77
N ALA A 106 5.01 20.08 -3.94
CA ALA A 106 5.79 21.31 -4.13
C ALA A 106 5.67 21.93 -5.53
N GLY A 107 4.92 21.31 -6.46
CA GLY A 107 4.78 21.79 -7.85
C GLY A 107 5.97 21.45 -8.75
N LEU A 108 6.88 20.57 -8.31
CA LEU A 108 8.10 20.18 -9.03
C LEU A 108 8.14 18.66 -9.25
N PRO A 109 7.16 18.05 -9.94
CA PRO A 109 7.11 16.60 -10.08
C PRO A 109 8.37 16.09 -10.78
N ALA A 110 9.07 15.15 -10.15
CA ALA A 110 10.15 14.42 -10.80
C ALA A 110 9.59 13.11 -11.35
N TYR A 111 9.63 12.98 -12.67
CA TYR A 111 9.15 11.80 -13.41
C TYR A 111 10.30 10.85 -13.78
N ASP A 112 11.54 11.27 -13.58
CA ASP A 112 12.76 10.53 -13.93
C ASP A 112 13.41 9.80 -12.72
N ILE A 113 12.65 9.62 -11.62
CA ILE A 113 13.11 8.97 -10.38
C ILE A 113 12.94 7.45 -10.45
#